data_AF-R4V1I1-F1
#
_entry.id   AF-R4V1I1-F1
#
_cell.length_a   1.000
_cell.length_b   1.000
_cell.length_c   1.000
_cell.angle_alpha   90.00
_cell.angle_beta   90.00
_cell.angle_gamma   90.00
#
_symmetry.space_group_name_H-M   'P 1'
#
loop_
_entity.id
_entity.type
_entity.pdbx_description
1 polymer ?
#
loop_
_entity_poly.entity_id
_entity_poly.type
_entity_poly.pdbx_seq_one_letter_code
_entity_poly.pdbx_strand_id
1 'polypeptide(L)'
;MINALRLVKKNLKDVKIVTSGAGAAGIAIIRLLISLGLQKVVLCDTKGAIYKGRDGLNDEKIQMAEITNKDHEKGSLADVIKGADVFIGVSAPKCVTPEMVKSMAKDSILFPMANPTPEIFPDEAKAAGASIVGTGRSDFPNQINNVLAFPGVFRGALDVRASDINDEMKIAAAYAIANFVTDADLKPDYIISSALNKDVAPAVAKAVAEAARKSGVARI
;
A
#
# COMPACT_ATOMS: atom_id res chain seq x y z
N MET A 1 0.44 2.24 5.20
CA MET A 1 -0.24 1.04 5.73
C MET A 1 0.08 0.80 7.21
N ILE A 2 1.33 0.49 7.58
CA ILE A 2 1.74 0.17 8.97
C ILE A 2 1.21 1.21 9.99
N ASN A 3 1.53 2.48 9.79
CA ASN A 3 1.10 3.57 10.66
C ASN A 3 -0.42 3.81 10.65
N ALA A 4 -1.07 3.65 9.49
CA ALA A 4 -2.51 3.83 9.37
C ALA A 4 -3.28 2.77 10.18
N LEU A 5 -2.87 1.50 10.07
CA LEU A 5 -3.42 0.39 10.85
C LEU A 5 -3.18 0.56 12.35
N ARG A 6 -1.99 1.02 12.75
CA ARG A 6 -1.66 1.36 14.14
C ARG A 6 -2.61 2.43 14.68
N LEU A 7 -2.87 3.49 13.91
CA LEU A 7 -3.76 4.59 14.32
C LEU A 7 -5.20 4.13 14.52
N VAL A 8 -5.74 3.32 13.60
CA VAL A 8 -7.12 2.78 13.70
C VAL A 8 -7.22 1.50 14.54
N LYS A 9 -6.11 1.05 15.14
CA LYS A 9 -6.02 -0.15 15.99
C LYS A 9 -6.51 -1.43 15.30
N LYS A 10 -6.20 -1.59 14.01
CA LYS A 10 -6.50 -2.79 13.21
C LYS A 10 -5.22 -3.57 12.92
N ASN A 11 -5.31 -4.89 12.78
CA ASN A 11 -4.18 -5.72 12.34
C ASN A 11 -4.28 -6.03 10.84
N LEU A 12 -3.13 -6.09 10.15
CA LEU A 12 -3.08 -6.37 8.72
C LEU A 12 -3.71 -7.73 8.33
N LYS A 13 -3.62 -8.71 9.23
CA LYS A 13 -4.18 -10.05 9.02
C LYS A 13 -5.72 -10.10 9.08
N ASP A 14 -6.34 -9.12 9.74
CA ASP A 14 -7.77 -9.11 10.04
C ASP A 14 -8.56 -8.21 9.06
N VAL A 15 -7.87 -7.29 8.38
CA VAL A 15 -8.49 -6.33 7.46
C VAL A 15 -8.80 -6.91 6.08
N LYS A 16 -9.88 -6.43 5.47
CA LYS A 16 -10.16 -6.59 4.03
C LYS A 16 -9.57 -5.42 3.25
N ILE A 17 -8.69 -5.72 2.30
CA ILE A 17 -8.14 -4.73 1.36
C ILE A 17 -8.79 -4.89 -0.02
N VAL A 18 -9.20 -3.79 -0.63
CA VAL A 18 -9.62 -3.77 -2.04
C VAL A 18 -8.71 -2.84 -2.82
N THR A 19 -8.21 -3.30 -3.96
CA THR A 19 -7.40 -2.46 -4.85
C THR A 19 -8.13 -2.10 -6.12
N SER A 20 -7.94 -0.88 -6.60
CA SER A 20 -8.21 -0.51 -7.99
C SER A 20 -6.87 -0.37 -8.70
N GLY A 21 -6.63 -1.24 -9.68
CA GLY A 21 -5.36 -1.36 -10.38
C GLY A 21 -4.69 -2.70 -10.09
N ALA A 22 -4.57 -3.52 -11.14
CA ALA A 22 -3.87 -4.80 -11.15
C ALA A 22 -2.72 -4.82 -12.17
N GLY A 23 -2.04 -3.66 -12.30
CA GLY A 23 -0.77 -3.53 -13.00
C GLY A 23 0.42 -3.70 -12.04
N ALA A 24 1.62 -3.35 -12.50
CA ALA A 24 2.86 -3.56 -11.76
C ALA A 24 2.82 -3.00 -10.32
N ALA A 25 2.36 -1.76 -10.13
CA ALA A 25 2.29 -1.14 -8.80
C ALA A 25 1.32 -1.89 -7.86
N GLY A 26 0.10 -2.18 -8.32
CA GLY A 26 -0.91 -2.85 -7.50
C GLY A 26 -0.47 -4.25 -7.09
N ILE A 27 0.09 -5.01 -8.04
CA ILE A 27 0.62 -6.35 -7.80
C ILE A 27 1.79 -6.30 -6.81
N ALA A 28 2.76 -5.42 -7.00
CA ALA A 28 3.92 -5.30 -6.12
C ALA A 28 3.54 -4.87 -4.69
N ILE A 29 2.61 -3.93 -4.54
CA ILE A 29 2.08 -3.50 -3.23
C ILE A 29 1.44 -4.69 -2.53
N ILE A 30 0.54 -5.42 -3.22
CA ILE A 30 -0.15 -6.54 -2.59
C ILE A 30 0.79 -7.69 -2.25
N ARG A 31 1.75 -8.04 -3.12
CA ARG A 31 2.76 -9.07 -2.80
C ARG A 31 3.54 -8.70 -1.54
N LEU A 32 4.01 -7.45 -1.42
CA LEU A 32 4.71 -7.00 -0.21
C LEU A 32 3.82 -7.05 1.05
N LEU A 33 2.54 -6.69 0.93
CA LEU A 33 1.59 -6.79 2.05
C LEU A 33 1.28 -8.23 2.43
N ILE A 34 1.23 -9.16 1.46
CA ILE A 34 1.12 -10.61 1.71
C ILE A 34 2.35 -11.11 2.47
N SER A 35 3.56 -10.70 2.07
CA SER A 35 4.80 -11.01 2.80
C SER A 35 4.80 -10.44 4.25
N LEU A 36 4.01 -9.40 4.51
CA LEU A 36 3.75 -8.84 5.85
C LEU A 36 2.59 -9.50 6.61
N GLY A 37 1.90 -10.49 6.02
CA GLY A 37 0.84 -11.26 6.65
C GLY A 37 -0.60 -10.87 6.27
N LEU A 38 -0.81 -10.07 5.22
CA LEU A 38 -2.14 -9.80 4.67
C LEU A 38 -2.84 -11.10 4.24
N GLN A 39 -4.09 -11.28 4.67
CA GLN A 39 -4.87 -12.49 4.39
C GLN A 39 -6.03 -12.29 3.41
N LYS A 40 -6.69 -11.12 3.47
CA LYS A 40 -7.92 -10.84 2.71
C LYS A 40 -7.71 -9.64 1.80
N VAL A 41 -7.65 -9.92 0.50
CA VAL A 41 -7.48 -8.89 -0.51
C VAL A 41 -8.19 -9.24 -1.81
N VAL A 42 -8.84 -8.24 -2.42
CA VAL A 42 -9.45 -8.35 -3.74
C VAL A 42 -8.84 -7.29 -4.66
N LEU A 43 -8.24 -7.72 -5.76
CA LEU A 43 -7.74 -6.81 -6.79
C LEU A 43 -8.82 -6.58 -7.85
N CYS A 44 -9.01 -5.32 -8.26
CA CYS A 44 -9.86 -4.97 -9.39
C CYS A 44 -9.02 -4.45 -10.57
N ASP A 45 -9.40 -4.84 -11.77
CA ASP A 45 -8.97 -4.18 -13.01
C ASP A 45 -10.16 -3.49 -13.69
N THR A 46 -9.96 -3.05 -14.94
CA THR A 46 -10.97 -2.32 -15.73
C THR A 46 -12.27 -3.08 -15.95
N LYS A 47 -12.32 -4.41 -15.77
CA LYS A 47 -13.56 -5.20 -15.84
C LYS A 47 -14.00 -5.78 -14.49
N GLY A 48 -13.55 -5.21 -13.36
CA GLY A 48 -13.98 -5.59 -12.01
C GLY A 48 -13.02 -6.54 -11.29
N ALA A 49 -13.57 -7.26 -10.30
CA ALA A 49 -12.81 -8.13 -9.40
C ALA A 49 -12.09 -9.26 -10.15
N ILE A 50 -10.83 -9.49 -9.80
CA ILE A 50 -10.00 -10.60 -10.26
C ILE A 50 -10.26 -11.80 -9.36
N TYR A 51 -10.57 -12.94 -9.97
CA TYR A 51 -10.79 -14.22 -9.30
C TYR A 51 -10.36 -15.36 -10.23
N LYS A 52 -10.10 -16.53 -9.65
CA LYS A 52 -9.66 -17.71 -10.38
C LYS A 52 -10.69 -18.13 -11.44
N GLY A 53 -10.23 -18.31 -12.68
CA GLY A 53 -11.09 -18.67 -13.80
C GLY A 53 -11.88 -17.52 -14.44
N ARG A 54 -11.60 -16.26 -14.08
CA ARG A 54 -12.13 -15.10 -14.82
C ARG A 54 -11.47 -15.02 -16.20
N ASP A 55 -12.28 -14.78 -17.23
CA ASP A 55 -11.77 -14.64 -18.60
C ASP A 55 -10.97 -13.35 -18.82
N GLY A 56 -9.97 -13.43 -19.72
CA GLY A 56 -9.18 -12.28 -20.16
C GLY A 56 -8.17 -11.76 -19.13
N LEU A 57 -7.72 -12.62 -18.21
CA LEU A 57 -6.57 -12.36 -17.34
C LEU A 57 -5.27 -12.64 -18.10
N ASN A 58 -4.23 -11.86 -17.81
CA ASN A 58 -2.86 -12.19 -18.21
C ASN A 58 -2.18 -13.06 -17.14
N ASP A 59 -0.99 -13.58 -17.42
CA ASP A 59 -0.27 -14.51 -16.54
C ASP A 59 -0.10 -13.99 -15.11
N GLU A 60 0.28 -12.72 -14.94
CA GLU A 60 0.43 -12.10 -13.62
C GLU A 60 -0.90 -12.03 -12.85
N LYS A 61 -1.99 -11.68 -13.52
CA LYS A 61 -3.31 -11.66 -12.88
C LYS A 61 -3.82 -13.06 -12.56
N ILE A 62 -3.49 -14.06 -13.38
CA ILE A 62 -3.78 -15.47 -13.08
C ILE A 62 -3.06 -15.89 -11.80
N GLN A 63 -1.76 -15.60 -11.68
CA GLN A 63 -1.01 -15.89 -10.45
C GLN A 63 -1.58 -15.17 -9.24
N MET A 64 -1.95 -13.89 -9.37
CA MET A 64 -2.57 -13.15 -8.28
C MET A 64 -3.94 -13.73 -7.91
N ALA A 65 -4.73 -14.21 -8.88
CA ALA A 65 -6.02 -14.84 -8.64
C ALA A 65 -5.92 -16.15 -7.84
N GLU A 66 -4.77 -16.84 -7.87
CA GLU A 66 -4.53 -18.04 -7.06
C GLU A 66 -4.25 -17.73 -5.58
N ILE A 67 -3.69 -16.55 -5.28
CA ILE A 67 -3.26 -16.19 -3.92
C ILE A 67 -4.11 -15.09 -3.27
N THR A 68 -5.03 -14.49 -4.01
CA THR A 68 -5.93 -13.42 -3.54
C THR A 68 -7.39 -13.80 -3.77
N ASN A 69 -8.31 -12.98 -3.23
CA ASN A 69 -9.75 -13.16 -3.38
C ASN A 69 -10.23 -14.59 -3.06
N LYS A 70 -9.81 -15.11 -1.90
CA LYS A 70 -10.09 -16.47 -1.44
C LYS A 70 -11.58 -16.78 -1.34
N ASP A 71 -12.39 -15.75 -1.09
CA ASP A 71 -13.86 -15.84 -0.99
C ASP A 71 -14.54 -15.75 -2.37
N HIS A 72 -13.77 -15.69 -3.46
CA HIS A 72 -14.26 -15.70 -4.84
C HIS A 72 -15.25 -14.55 -5.15
N GLU A 73 -15.04 -13.38 -4.56
CA GLU A 73 -15.86 -12.19 -4.78
C GLU A 73 -15.83 -11.77 -6.27
N LYS A 74 -16.99 -11.37 -6.79
CA LYS A 74 -17.18 -10.96 -8.18
C LYS A 74 -17.89 -9.62 -8.26
N GLY A 75 -17.89 -9.03 -9.45
CA GLY A 75 -18.61 -7.79 -9.74
C GLY A 75 -17.67 -6.60 -9.92
N SER A 76 -18.26 -5.42 -9.84
CA SER A 76 -17.57 -4.14 -10.01
C SER A 76 -16.76 -3.76 -8.78
N LEU A 77 -15.94 -2.70 -8.89
CA LEU A 77 -15.28 -2.11 -7.73
C LEU A 77 -16.30 -1.69 -6.65
N ALA A 78 -17.46 -1.15 -7.07
CA ALA A 78 -18.53 -0.75 -6.17
C ALA A 78 -19.10 -1.91 -5.35
N ASP A 79 -19.05 -3.13 -5.90
CA ASP A 79 -19.60 -4.32 -5.25
C ASP A 79 -18.66 -4.84 -4.17
N VAL A 80 -17.37 -4.98 -4.51
CA VAL A 80 -16.39 -5.61 -3.62
C VAL A 80 -15.83 -4.68 -2.55
N ILE A 81 -15.89 -3.35 -2.76
CA ILE A 81 -15.42 -2.35 -1.78
C ILE A 81 -16.33 -2.25 -0.55
N LYS A 82 -17.56 -2.77 -0.63
CA LYS A 82 -18.50 -2.80 0.50
C LYS A 82 -17.89 -3.55 1.68
N GLY A 83 -17.88 -2.91 2.85
CA GLY A 83 -17.28 -3.44 4.07
C GLY A 83 -15.76 -3.58 4.05
N ALA A 84 -15.06 -3.08 3.03
CA ALA A 84 -13.59 -3.09 3.02
C ALA A 84 -13.03 -2.13 4.08
N ASP A 85 -11.95 -2.54 4.75
CA ASP A 85 -11.23 -1.69 5.71
C ASP A 85 -10.28 -0.74 5.02
N VAL A 86 -9.68 -1.18 3.92
CA VAL A 86 -8.68 -0.41 3.18
C VAL A 86 -8.96 -0.43 1.70
N PHE A 87 -8.87 0.74 1.08
CA PHE A 87 -8.81 0.89 -0.37
C PHE A 87 -7.41 1.33 -0.80
N ILE A 88 -6.86 0.71 -1.85
CA ILE A 88 -5.60 1.12 -2.48
C ILE A 88 -5.85 1.37 -3.98
N GLY A 89 -5.74 2.62 -4.40
CA GLY A 89 -5.90 3.05 -5.78
C GLY A 89 -4.55 3.32 -6.43
N VAL A 90 -4.25 2.63 -7.52
CA VAL A 90 -3.10 2.86 -8.42
C VAL A 90 -3.54 2.70 -9.87
N SER A 91 -4.64 3.36 -10.22
CA SER A 91 -5.42 3.10 -11.43
C SER A 91 -5.76 4.36 -12.22
N ALA A 92 -7.03 4.77 -12.20
CA ALA A 92 -7.61 5.78 -13.06
C ALA A 92 -8.25 6.90 -12.21
N PRO A 93 -8.33 8.13 -12.75
CA PRO A 93 -8.91 9.26 -12.01
C PRO A 93 -10.41 9.06 -11.76
N LYS A 94 -10.89 9.54 -10.61
CA LYS A 94 -12.32 9.65 -10.26
C LYS A 94 -13.12 8.33 -10.37
N CYS A 95 -12.49 7.17 -10.15
CA CYS A 95 -13.16 5.87 -10.21
C CYS A 95 -13.79 5.43 -8.88
N VAL A 96 -13.59 6.19 -7.79
CA VAL A 96 -14.21 5.94 -6.48
C VAL A 96 -15.17 7.08 -6.15
N THR A 97 -16.39 6.74 -5.75
CA THR A 97 -17.43 7.73 -5.39
C THR A 97 -17.62 7.83 -3.88
N PRO A 98 -18.20 8.94 -3.37
CA PRO A 98 -18.58 9.06 -1.97
C PRO A 98 -19.46 7.91 -1.44
N GLU A 99 -20.35 7.36 -2.27
CA GLU A 99 -21.22 6.24 -1.91
C GLU A 99 -20.41 4.96 -1.67
N MET A 100 -19.38 4.72 -2.49
CA MET A 100 -18.46 3.61 -2.27
C MET A 100 -17.74 3.76 -0.93
N VAL A 101 -17.24 4.96 -0.62
CA VAL A 101 -16.57 5.24 0.67
C VAL A 101 -17.51 5.05 1.86
N LYS A 102 -18.74 5.53 1.78
CA LYS A 102 -19.78 5.33 2.81
C LYS A 102 -20.10 3.85 3.04
N SER A 103 -19.92 3.00 2.03
CA SER A 103 -20.16 1.57 2.11
C SER A 103 -19.01 0.76 2.73
N MET A 104 -17.84 1.39 2.92
CA MET A 104 -16.67 0.76 3.54
C MET A 104 -16.87 0.55 5.04
N ALA A 105 -15.99 -0.23 5.66
CA ALA A 105 -16.01 -0.45 7.10
C ALA A 105 -15.77 0.86 7.88
N LYS A 106 -16.21 0.90 9.14
CA LYS A 106 -15.87 1.99 10.08
C LYS A 106 -14.34 2.12 10.18
N ASP A 107 -13.87 3.35 10.33
CA ASP A 107 -12.45 3.68 10.42
C ASP A 107 -11.68 3.20 9.17
N SER A 108 -12.27 3.44 7.99
CA SER A 108 -11.70 3.06 6.71
C SER A 108 -10.47 3.89 6.35
N ILE A 109 -9.53 3.24 5.67
CA ILE A 109 -8.28 3.83 5.19
C ILE A 109 -8.32 3.86 3.67
N LEU A 110 -8.09 5.02 3.07
CA LEU A 110 -8.11 5.18 1.62
C LEU A 110 -6.75 5.69 1.12
N PHE A 111 -6.14 4.95 0.20
CA PHE A 111 -4.93 5.37 -0.51
C PHE A 111 -5.18 5.57 -2.00
N PRO A 112 -5.89 6.62 -2.45
CA PRO A 112 -6.07 6.93 -3.86
C PRO A 112 -4.83 7.63 -4.42
N MET A 113 -3.95 6.87 -5.09
CA MET A 113 -2.62 7.31 -5.50
C MET A 113 -2.48 7.52 -7.01
N ALA A 114 -3.56 7.48 -7.80
CA ALA A 114 -3.50 7.92 -9.19
C ALA A 114 -3.04 9.38 -9.31
N ASN A 115 -2.23 9.68 -10.33
CA ASN A 115 -1.72 11.01 -10.63
C ASN A 115 -2.06 11.41 -12.07
N PRO A 116 -2.29 12.71 -12.36
CA PRO A 116 -2.33 13.83 -11.41
C PRO A 116 -3.66 13.95 -10.65
N THR A 117 -4.70 13.25 -11.10
CA THR A 117 -6.02 13.23 -10.50
C THR A 117 -6.23 11.88 -9.81
N PRO A 118 -6.49 11.86 -8.49
CA PRO A 118 -6.67 10.61 -7.73
C PRO A 118 -7.98 9.90 -8.08
N GLU A 119 -8.12 8.65 -7.62
CA GLU A 119 -9.36 7.88 -7.71
C GLU A 119 -10.54 8.58 -7.02
N ILE A 120 -10.27 9.31 -5.94
CA ILE A 120 -11.17 10.21 -5.22
C ILE A 120 -10.33 11.28 -4.53
N PHE A 121 -10.80 12.54 -4.48
CA PHE A 121 -10.09 13.59 -3.77
C PHE A 121 -10.18 13.42 -2.24
N PRO A 122 -9.14 13.83 -1.47
CA PRO A 122 -9.15 13.67 -0.01
C PRO A 122 -10.35 14.29 0.70
N ASP A 123 -10.78 15.47 0.27
CA ASP A 123 -11.90 16.16 0.91
C ASP A 123 -13.23 15.42 0.69
N GLU A 124 -13.45 14.90 -0.52
CA GLU A 124 -14.62 14.07 -0.84
C GLU A 124 -14.61 12.75 -0.06
N ALA A 125 -13.45 12.09 0.02
CA ALA A 125 -13.29 10.85 0.79
C ALA A 125 -13.54 11.07 2.29
N LYS A 126 -12.99 12.14 2.87
CA LYS A 126 -13.20 12.50 4.28
C LYS A 126 -14.66 12.87 4.55
N ALA A 127 -15.27 13.69 3.69
CA ALA A 127 -16.69 14.03 3.80
C ALA A 127 -17.61 12.79 3.70
N ALA A 128 -17.16 11.76 3.00
CA ALA A 128 -17.85 10.47 2.89
C ALA A 128 -17.57 9.50 4.05
N GLY A 129 -16.72 9.85 5.01
CA GLY A 129 -16.47 9.07 6.23
C GLY A 129 -15.15 8.31 6.28
N ALA A 130 -14.22 8.52 5.34
CA ALA A 130 -12.87 7.97 5.44
C ALA A 130 -12.14 8.52 6.67
N SER A 131 -11.57 7.64 7.50
CA SER A 131 -10.82 8.04 8.69
C SER A 131 -9.42 8.54 8.34
N ILE A 132 -8.76 7.86 7.40
CA ILE A 132 -7.42 8.20 6.93
C ILE A 132 -7.42 8.24 5.41
N VAL A 133 -6.84 9.29 4.85
CA VAL A 133 -6.62 9.41 3.41
C VAL A 133 -5.16 9.78 3.14
N GLY A 134 -4.52 9.07 2.20
CA GLY A 134 -3.17 9.39 1.72
C GLY A 134 -3.09 9.27 0.20
N THR A 135 -2.44 10.23 -0.46
CA THR A 135 -2.41 10.31 -1.94
C THR A 135 -0.98 10.33 -2.47
N GLY A 136 -0.80 10.24 -3.79
CA GLY A 136 0.51 10.46 -4.41
C GLY A 136 0.95 11.93 -4.48
N ARG A 137 0.04 12.87 -4.23
CA ARG A 137 0.28 14.30 -4.46
C ARG A 137 0.85 15.00 -3.23
N SER A 138 1.71 15.99 -3.47
CA SER A 138 2.41 16.75 -2.43
C SER A 138 1.59 17.87 -1.79
N ASP A 139 0.49 18.28 -2.44
CA ASP A 139 -0.38 19.34 -1.95
C ASP A 139 -1.44 18.85 -0.95
N PHE A 140 -1.47 17.55 -0.66
CA PHE A 140 -2.34 16.95 0.36
C PHE A 140 -1.53 16.34 1.50
N PRO A 141 -2.13 16.24 2.72
CA PRO A 141 -1.54 15.45 3.81
C PRO A 141 -1.31 14.00 3.40
N ASN A 142 -0.41 13.33 4.13
CA ASN A 142 -0.09 11.91 3.91
C ASN A 142 0.35 11.58 2.47
N GLN A 143 1.27 12.37 1.91
CA GLN A 143 1.84 12.06 0.60
C GLN A 143 2.61 10.72 0.65
N ILE A 144 2.17 9.77 -0.17
CA ILE A 144 2.83 8.49 -0.39
C ILE A 144 3.72 8.62 -1.63
N ASN A 145 5.02 8.78 -1.40
CA ASN A 145 5.99 9.01 -2.46
C ASN A 145 7.15 8.00 -2.38
N ASN A 146 7.54 7.45 -3.52
CA ASN A 146 8.63 6.47 -3.60
C ASN A 146 10.01 7.06 -3.25
N VAL A 147 10.17 8.38 -3.26
CA VAL A 147 11.40 9.08 -2.83
C VAL A 147 11.81 8.79 -1.39
N LEU A 148 10.87 8.40 -0.54
CA LEU A 148 11.17 7.95 0.82
C LEU A 148 11.88 6.60 0.86
N ALA A 149 11.77 5.79 -0.21
CA ALA A 149 12.29 4.43 -0.26
C ALA A 149 13.55 4.31 -1.13
N PHE A 150 13.46 4.65 -2.41
CA PHE A 150 14.51 4.26 -3.37
C PHE A 150 15.92 4.77 -3.00
N PRO A 151 16.15 6.03 -2.53
CA PRO A 151 17.50 6.48 -2.23
C PRO A 151 18.16 5.64 -1.13
N GLY A 152 17.40 5.35 -0.06
CA GLY A 152 17.88 4.54 1.06
C GLY A 152 18.04 3.07 0.68
N VAL A 153 17.06 2.48 -0.02
CA VAL A 153 17.11 1.07 -0.44
C VAL A 153 18.33 0.80 -1.30
N PHE A 154 18.60 1.63 -2.31
CA PHE A 154 19.78 1.45 -3.15
C PHE A 154 21.08 1.73 -2.39
N ARG A 155 21.14 2.80 -1.57
CA ARG A 155 22.33 3.09 -0.75
C ARG A 155 22.69 1.91 0.15
N GLY A 156 21.72 1.39 0.90
CA GLY A 156 21.93 0.25 1.81
C GLY A 156 22.35 -1.02 1.09
N ALA A 157 21.71 -1.35 -0.04
CA ALA A 157 22.09 -2.50 -0.86
C ALA A 157 23.53 -2.37 -1.42
N LEU A 158 23.91 -1.17 -1.87
CA LEU A 158 25.26 -0.88 -2.38
C LEU A 158 26.33 -0.91 -1.29
N ASP A 159 26.03 -0.40 -0.09
CA ASP A 159 26.94 -0.38 1.07
C ASP A 159 27.43 -1.77 1.47
N VAL A 160 26.59 -2.78 1.29
CA VAL A 160 26.89 -4.18 1.65
C VAL A 160 27.09 -5.08 0.44
N ARG A 161 27.14 -4.47 -0.76
CA ARG A 161 27.21 -5.16 -2.05
C ARG A 161 26.21 -6.32 -2.12
N ALA A 162 24.95 -6.08 -1.77
CA ALA A 162 23.90 -7.10 -1.82
C ALA A 162 23.81 -7.74 -3.22
N SER A 163 23.59 -9.05 -3.29
CA SER A 163 23.38 -9.77 -4.55
C SER A 163 21.97 -9.62 -5.10
N ASP A 164 21.02 -9.22 -4.26
CA ASP A 164 19.61 -9.09 -4.59
C ASP A 164 18.92 -8.05 -3.66
N ILE A 165 17.72 -7.61 -4.02
CA ILE A 165 16.81 -6.83 -3.17
C ILE A 165 15.60 -7.72 -2.83
N ASN A 166 15.75 -8.48 -1.76
CA ASN A 166 14.75 -9.46 -1.34
C ASN A 166 13.62 -8.85 -0.47
N ASP A 167 12.67 -9.67 -0.05
CA ASP A 167 11.50 -9.20 0.73
C ASP A 167 11.87 -8.73 2.14
N GLU A 168 12.84 -9.36 2.81
CA GLU A 168 13.32 -8.89 4.12
C GLU A 168 13.86 -7.46 4.05
N MET A 169 14.59 -7.13 2.98
CA MET A 169 15.10 -5.77 2.74
C MET A 169 13.96 -4.77 2.49
N LYS A 170 12.95 -5.13 1.68
CA LYS A 170 11.78 -4.27 1.40
C LYS A 170 10.96 -4.01 2.67
N ILE A 171 10.77 -5.04 3.49
CA ILE A 171 10.08 -4.96 4.78
C ILE A 171 10.85 -4.06 5.74
N ALA A 172 12.17 -4.24 5.85
CA ALA A 172 13.03 -3.39 6.68
C ALA A 172 12.96 -1.92 6.27
N ALA A 173 12.97 -1.63 4.97
CA ALA A 173 12.77 -0.28 4.46
C ALA A 173 11.40 0.30 4.84
N ALA A 174 10.33 -0.48 4.70
CA ALA A 174 8.98 -0.03 5.05
C ALA A 174 8.84 0.32 6.54
N TYR A 175 9.41 -0.50 7.44
CA TYR A 175 9.44 -0.20 8.88
C TYR A 175 10.34 0.98 9.21
N ALA A 176 11.50 1.10 8.57
CA ALA A 176 12.39 2.25 8.77
C ALA A 176 11.69 3.57 8.43
N ILE A 177 10.92 3.62 7.34
CA ILE A 177 10.09 4.79 6.98
C ILE A 177 8.97 4.99 8.00
N ALA A 178 8.24 3.93 8.35
CA ALA A 178 7.10 4.03 9.26
C ALA A 178 7.49 4.57 10.65
N ASN A 179 8.66 4.19 11.15
CA ASN A 179 9.16 4.56 12.47
C ASN A 179 9.54 6.04 12.62
N PHE A 180 9.61 6.82 11.53
CA PHE A 180 9.76 8.29 11.62
C PHE A 180 8.53 8.99 12.18
N VAL A 181 7.37 8.33 12.19
CA VAL A 181 6.17 8.85 12.83
C VAL A 181 6.03 8.15 14.17
N THR A 182 6.28 8.90 15.25
CA THR A 182 6.16 8.42 16.62
C THR A 182 4.69 8.28 17.01
N ASP A 183 4.40 7.55 18.10
CA ASP A 183 3.03 7.44 18.61
C ASP A 183 2.46 8.80 19.07
N ALA A 184 3.33 9.73 19.48
CA ALA A 184 2.93 11.08 19.88
C ALA A 184 2.53 11.96 18.68
N ASP A 185 3.16 11.74 17.52
CA ASP A 185 2.91 12.49 16.30
C ASP A 185 1.82 11.86 15.42
N LEU A 186 1.51 10.58 15.64
CA LEU A 186 0.61 9.81 14.79
C LEU A 186 -0.83 10.30 14.88
N LYS A 187 -1.37 10.79 13.76
CA LYS A 187 -2.73 11.34 13.65
C LYS A 187 -3.28 11.17 12.23
N PRO A 188 -4.59 11.37 11.99
CA PRO A 188 -5.22 11.05 10.71
C PRO A 188 -4.60 11.73 9.48
N ASP A 189 -4.04 12.93 9.65
CA ASP A 189 -3.37 13.71 8.61
C ASP A 189 -1.83 13.63 8.65
N TYR A 190 -1.27 12.76 9.51
CA TYR A 190 0.17 12.53 9.61
C TYR A 190 0.48 11.06 9.95
N ILE A 191 0.44 10.19 8.94
CA ILE A 191 0.81 8.77 9.04
C ILE A 191 2.14 8.43 8.36
N ILE A 192 2.75 9.37 7.63
CA ILE A 192 4.01 9.18 6.92
C ILE A 192 4.81 10.49 6.96
N SER A 193 6.12 10.39 7.16
CA SER A 193 7.02 11.55 7.19
C SER A 193 7.01 12.29 5.85
N SER A 194 7.36 13.57 5.88
CA SER A 194 7.59 14.39 4.69
C SER A 194 8.61 13.73 3.76
N ALA A 195 8.33 13.76 2.46
CA ALA A 195 9.23 13.34 1.38
C ALA A 195 10.58 14.09 1.38
N LEU A 196 10.63 15.27 2.02
CA LEU A 196 11.84 16.11 2.12
C LEU A 196 12.65 15.86 3.40
N ASN A 197 12.22 14.95 4.27
CA ASN A 197 12.96 14.62 5.47
C ASN A 197 14.27 13.90 5.10
N LYS A 198 15.40 14.59 5.28
CA LYS A 198 16.73 14.12 4.90
C LYS A 198 17.21 12.93 5.74
N ASP A 199 16.62 12.71 6.91
CA ASP A 199 17.02 11.63 7.81
C ASP A 199 16.43 10.27 7.40
N VAL A 200 15.40 10.26 6.55
CA VAL A 200 14.74 9.03 6.11
C VAL A 200 15.68 8.15 5.28
N ALA A 201 16.35 8.73 4.27
CA ALA A 201 17.20 7.93 3.38
C ALA A 201 18.38 7.23 4.10
N PRO A 202 19.14 7.91 4.99
CA PRO A 202 20.16 7.25 5.82
C PRO A 202 19.60 6.13 6.71
N ALA A 203 18.45 6.35 7.34
CA ALA A 203 17.83 5.34 8.20
C ALA A 203 17.37 4.10 7.42
N VAL A 204 16.75 4.30 6.25
CA VAL A 204 16.39 3.22 5.34
C VAL A 204 17.62 2.46 4.85
N ALA A 205 18.69 3.18 4.48
CA ALA A 205 19.94 2.55 4.04
C ALA A 205 20.53 1.63 5.11
N LYS A 206 20.59 2.10 6.36
CA LYS A 206 21.05 1.29 7.50
C LYS A 206 20.19 0.03 7.67
N ALA A 207 18.86 0.19 7.72
CA ALA A 207 17.95 -0.95 7.91
C ALA A 207 18.04 -1.98 6.78
N VAL A 208 18.17 -1.52 5.53
CA VAL A 208 18.32 -2.39 4.35
C VAL A 208 19.65 -3.13 4.37
N ALA A 209 20.75 -2.46 4.71
CA ALA A 209 22.06 -3.08 4.86
C ALA A 209 22.06 -4.18 5.93
N GLU A 210 21.44 -3.93 7.08
CA GLU A 210 21.27 -4.91 8.16
C GLU A 210 20.43 -6.11 7.72
N ALA A 211 19.31 -5.86 7.02
CA ALA A 211 18.45 -6.91 6.49
C ALA A 211 19.17 -7.78 5.47
N ALA A 212 19.93 -7.18 4.55
CA ALA A 212 20.70 -7.89 3.53
C ALA A 212 21.79 -8.80 4.15
N ARG A 213 22.45 -8.36 5.23
CA ARG A 213 23.38 -9.21 5.98
C ARG A 213 22.68 -10.36 6.66
N LYS A 214 21.53 -10.09 7.30
CA LYS A 214 20.75 -11.10 8.01
C LYS A 214 20.17 -12.17 7.09
N SER A 215 19.74 -11.80 5.88
CA SER A 215 19.19 -12.74 4.89
C SER A 215 20.25 -13.44 4.05
N GLY A 216 21.54 -13.11 4.23
CA GLY A 216 22.65 -13.77 3.56
C GLY A 216 22.91 -13.33 2.12
N VAL A 217 22.30 -12.23 1.67
CA VAL A 217 22.53 -11.67 0.32
C VAL A 217 23.63 -10.61 0.29
N ALA A 218 24.09 -10.12 1.45
CA ALA A 218 25.25 -9.22 1.54
C ALA A 218 26.56 -9.94 1.22
N ARG A 219 27.49 -9.23 0.58
CA ARG A 219 28.83 -9.76 0.25
C ARG A 219 29.96 -9.08 1.04
N ILE A 220 29.64 -8.06 1.86
CA ILE A 220 30.53 -7.41 2.84
C ILE A 220 29.77 -6.93 4.09
#